data_AF-A0AA92ET65-F1
#
_entry.id   AF-A0AA92ET65-F1
#
_cell.length_a   1.000
_cell.length_b   1.000
_cell.length_c   1.000
_cell.angle_alpha   90.00
_cell.angle_beta   90.00
_cell.angle_gamma   90.00
#
_symmetry.space_group_name_H-M   'P 1'
#
loop_
_entity.id
_entity.type
_entity.pdbx_description
1 polymer ?
#
loop_
_entity_poly.entity_id
_entity_poly.type
_entity_poly.pdbx_seq_one_letter_code
_entity_poly.pdbx_strand_id
1 'polypeptide(L)'
;MPNRNKLSYPPYPLRRCLGQGMTEYIIIVALIAVAAIGVYSLLGKTVRGQVAGIASEITGQSSTNQLNSARSAARRANTLGRQDVSLGNYDEVTESGN
;
A
#
# COMPACT_ATOMS: atom_id res chain seq x y z
N MET A 1 -61.56 -9.81 35.98
CA MET A 1 -60.13 -10.13 35.71
C MET A 1 -59.90 -10.04 34.20
N PRO A 2 -58.90 -9.30 33.69
CA PRO A 2 -58.65 -9.21 32.25
C PRO A 2 -57.88 -10.44 31.75
N ASN A 3 -58.34 -11.01 30.63
CA ASN A 3 -57.75 -12.18 29.98
C ASN A 3 -56.40 -11.81 29.36
N ARG A 4 -55.32 -12.46 29.79
CA ARG A 4 -53.98 -12.33 29.20
C ARG A 4 -53.75 -13.46 28.21
N ASN A 5 -53.17 -13.08 27.07
CA ASN A 5 -52.49 -13.94 26.10
C ASN A 5 -53.40 -14.64 25.08
N LYS A 6 -53.30 -14.20 23.81
CA LYS A 6 -52.55 -14.91 22.74
C LYS A 6 -52.32 -13.97 21.55
N LEU A 7 -51.18 -13.27 21.52
CA LEU A 7 -50.64 -12.75 20.25
C LEU A 7 -49.83 -13.87 19.61
N SER A 8 -50.53 -14.70 18.85
CA SER A 8 -49.94 -15.79 18.08
C SER A 8 -49.35 -15.21 16.80
N TYR A 9 -48.06 -14.89 16.80
CA TYR A 9 -47.36 -14.50 15.58
C TYR A 9 -47.15 -15.74 14.71
N PRO A 10 -47.56 -15.75 13.44
CA PRO A 10 -47.27 -16.87 12.55
C PRO A 10 -45.76 -16.88 12.22
N PRO A 11 -45.09 -18.05 12.25
CA PRO A 11 -43.74 -18.16 11.70
C PRO A 11 -43.82 -17.96 10.19
N TYR A 12 -43.08 -17.00 9.65
CA TYR A 12 -42.92 -16.82 8.22
C TYR A 12 -42.32 -18.12 7.62
N PRO A 13 -42.98 -18.79 6.68
CA PRO A 13 -42.36 -19.93 6.02
C PRO A 13 -41.27 -19.39 5.08
N LEU A 14 -40.01 -19.58 5.45
CA LEU A 14 -38.89 -19.50 4.50
C LEU A 14 -39.10 -20.62 3.47
N ARG A 15 -39.75 -20.29 2.36
CA ARG A 15 -39.90 -21.17 1.20
C ARG A 15 -38.50 -21.55 0.73
N ARG A 16 -38.04 -22.75 1.07
CA ARG A 16 -36.84 -23.33 0.46
C ARG A 16 -37.20 -23.76 -0.96
N CYS A 17 -36.85 -22.92 -1.93
CA CYS A 17 -36.88 -23.34 -3.33
C CYS A 17 -35.69 -24.27 -3.56
N LEU A 18 -35.94 -25.51 -4.00
CA LEU A 18 -34.87 -26.43 -4.42
C LEU A 18 -34.13 -25.78 -5.58
N GLY A 19 -32.93 -25.27 -5.33
CA GLY A 19 -32.13 -24.48 -6.27
C GLY A 19 -31.78 -23.06 -5.81
N GLN A 20 -32.50 -22.49 -4.84
CA GLN A 20 -32.20 -21.15 -4.29
C GLN A 20 -30.81 -21.10 -3.64
N GLY A 21 -30.40 -22.18 -2.97
CA GLY A 21 -29.05 -22.27 -2.39
C GLY A 21 -27.93 -22.48 -3.41
N MET A 22 -28.24 -23.06 -4.58
CA MET A 22 -27.24 -23.31 -5.62
C MET A 22 -26.88 -22.04 -6.37
N THR A 23 -27.88 -21.22 -6.72
CA THR A 23 -27.63 -19.92 -7.37
C THR A 23 -26.94 -18.96 -6.41
N GLU A 24 -27.36 -18.91 -5.15
CA GLU A 24 -26.69 -18.07 -4.13
C GLU A 24 -25.22 -18.46 -3.97
N TYR A 25 -24.93 -19.76 -3.88
CA TYR A 25 -23.54 -20.25 -3.81
C TYR A 25 -22.72 -19.85 -5.06
N ILE A 26 -23.27 -20.03 -6.26
CA ILE A 26 -22.58 -19.66 -7.51
C ILE A 26 -22.27 -18.16 -7.55
N ILE A 27 -23.21 -17.31 -7.12
CA ILE A 27 -23.00 -15.86 -7.08
C ILE A 27 -21.91 -15.49 -6.07
N ILE A 28 -21.94 -16.04 -4.85
CA ILE A 28 -20.92 -15.75 -3.83
C ILE A 28 -19.53 -16.21 -4.29
N VAL A 29 -19.42 -17.41 -4.88
CA VAL A 29 -18.15 -17.92 -5.41
C VAL A 29 -17.62 -17.04 -6.54
N ALA A 30 -18.49 -16.60 -7.46
CA ALA A 30 -18.10 -15.70 -8.54
C ALA A 30 -17.56 -14.36 -8.01
N LEU A 31 -18.18 -13.79 -6.97
CA LEU A 31 -17.71 -12.55 -6.33
C LEU A 31 -16.34 -12.74 -5.66
N ILE A 32 -16.14 -13.84 -4.94
CA ILE A 32 -14.85 -14.16 -4.31
C ILE A 32 -13.75 -14.33 -5.36
N ALA A 33 -14.04 -15.03 -6.46
CA ALA A 33 -13.06 -15.26 -7.53
C ALA A 33 -12.60 -13.95 -8.19
N VAL A 34 -13.54 -13.05 -8.49
CA VAL A 34 -13.22 -11.72 -9.08
C VAL A 34 -12.40 -10.89 -8.09
N ALA A 35 -12.79 -10.86 -6.82
CA ALA A 35 -12.04 -10.15 -5.78
C ALA A 35 -10.62 -10.71 -5.62
N ALA A 36 -10.47 -12.03 -5.65
CA ALA A 36 -9.18 -12.71 -5.53
C ALA A 36 -8.23 -12.32 -6.68
N ILE A 37 -8.69 -12.27 -7.93
CA ILE A 37 -7.85 -11.84 -9.08
C ILE A 37 -7.28 -10.43 -8.83
N GLY A 38 -8.11 -9.51 -8.33
CA GLY A 38 -7.69 -8.15 -8.01
C GLY A 38 -6.67 -8.09 -6.87
N VAL A 39 -6.94 -8.78 -5.76
CA VAL A 39 -6.04 -8.82 -4.59
C VAL A 39 -4.71 -9.47 -4.93
N TYR A 40 -4.70 -10.61 -5.64
CA TYR A 40 -3.45 -11.28 -6.05
C TYR A 40 -2.62 -10.41 -7.00
N SER A 41 -3.27 -9.66 -7.89
CA SER A 41 -2.58 -8.73 -8.79
C SER A 41 -1.93 -7.56 -8.04
N LEU A 42 -2.64 -6.97 -7.08
CA LEU A 42 -2.14 -5.84 -6.28
C LEU A 42 -1.08 -6.29 -5.27
N LEU A 43 -1.36 -7.35 -4.51
CA LEU A 43 -0.44 -7.92 -3.54
C LEU A 43 0.82 -8.45 -4.21
N GLY A 44 0.70 -9.14 -5.36
CA GLY A 44 1.83 -9.64 -6.12
C GLY A 44 2.77 -8.53 -6.59
N LYS A 45 2.21 -7.39 -7.03
CA LYS A 45 3.00 -6.20 -7.39
C LYS A 45 3.71 -5.60 -6.17
N THR A 46 3.01 -5.45 -5.05
CA THR A 46 3.58 -4.88 -3.82
C THR A 46 4.67 -5.76 -3.23
N VAL A 47 4.42 -7.08 -3.09
CA VAL A 47 5.39 -8.05 -2.61
C VAL A 47 6.60 -8.10 -3.53
N ARG A 48 6.40 -8.15 -4.86
CA ARG A 48 7.53 -8.11 -5.81
C ARG A 48 8.31 -6.80 -5.71
N GLY A 49 7.65 -5.67 -5.55
CA GLY A 49 8.31 -4.37 -5.38
C GLY A 49 9.15 -4.29 -4.10
N GLN A 50 8.60 -4.77 -2.98
CA GLN A 50 9.33 -4.83 -1.70
C GLN A 50 10.48 -5.83 -1.75
N VAL A 51 10.27 -7.03 -2.30
CA VAL A 51 11.31 -8.04 -2.49
C VAL A 51 12.38 -7.55 -3.47
N ALA A 52 12.02 -6.80 -4.52
CA ALA A 52 12.99 -6.19 -5.41
C ALA A 52 13.81 -5.08 -4.71
N GLY A 53 13.18 -4.29 -3.83
CA GLY A 53 13.88 -3.33 -2.97
C GLY A 53 14.88 -4.02 -2.04
N ILE A 54 14.43 -5.04 -1.31
CA ILE A 54 15.27 -5.85 -0.41
C ILE A 54 16.37 -6.57 -1.20
N ALA A 55 16.07 -7.13 -2.37
CA ALA A 55 17.07 -7.79 -3.23
C ALA A 55 18.08 -6.78 -3.79
N SER A 56 17.65 -5.56 -4.12
CA SER A 56 18.57 -4.49 -4.55
C SER A 56 19.43 -3.97 -3.41
N GLU A 57 18.95 -4.05 -2.17
CA GLU A 57 19.70 -3.75 -0.96
C GLU A 57 20.68 -4.88 -0.61
N ILE A 58 20.25 -6.14 -0.69
CA ILE A 58 21.07 -7.34 -0.42
C ILE A 58 22.17 -7.54 -1.46
N THR A 59 21.91 -7.17 -2.72
CA THR A 59 22.91 -7.19 -3.81
C THR A 59 23.78 -5.93 -3.83
N GLY A 60 23.54 -4.97 -2.94
CA GLY A 60 24.32 -3.74 -2.81
C GLY A 60 24.07 -2.67 -3.89
N GLN A 61 23.19 -2.94 -4.86
CA GLN A 61 23.00 -2.10 -6.04
C GLN A 61 22.22 -0.80 -5.73
N SER A 62 21.20 -0.86 -4.86
CA SER A 62 20.47 0.34 -4.41
C SER A 62 21.32 1.18 -3.45
N SER A 63 22.04 0.52 -2.56
CA SER A 63 23.01 1.18 -1.67
C SER A 63 24.06 1.94 -2.46
N THR A 64 24.63 1.41 -3.54
CA THR A 64 25.72 2.12 -4.25
C THR A 64 25.27 3.45 -4.86
N ASN A 65 24.09 3.50 -5.50
CA ASN A 65 23.57 4.74 -6.10
C ASN A 65 23.12 5.76 -5.05
N GLN A 66 22.44 5.30 -4.00
CA GLN A 66 21.99 6.15 -2.89
C GLN A 66 23.17 6.64 -2.05
N LEU A 67 24.17 5.78 -1.81
CA LEU A 67 25.42 6.11 -1.12
C LEU A 67 26.28 7.06 -1.95
N ASN A 68 26.31 6.93 -3.28
CA ASN A 68 27.02 7.87 -4.16
C ASN A 68 26.35 9.24 -4.15
N SER A 69 25.01 9.30 -4.23
CA SER A 69 24.27 10.55 -4.09
C SER A 69 24.46 11.17 -2.71
N ALA A 70 24.39 10.37 -1.65
CA ALA A 70 24.64 10.80 -0.27
C ALA A 70 26.09 11.27 -0.08
N ARG A 71 27.08 10.59 -0.65
CA ARG A 71 28.49 11.03 -0.64
C ARG A 71 28.67 12.34 -1.40
N SER A 72 28.06 12.50 -2.56
CA SER A 72 28.13 13.74 -3.34
C SER A 72 27.47 14.90 -2.61
N ALA A 73 26.33 14.68 -1.96
CA ALA A 73 25.66 15.67 -1.12
C ALA A 73 26.48 16.01 0.14
N ALA A 74 27.05 15.01 0.81
CA ALA A 74 27.90 15.21 1.98
C ALA A 74 29.21 15.93 1.65
N ARG A 75 29.79 15.68 0.47
CA ARG A 75 30.94 16.43 -0.04
C ARG A 75 30.56 17.88 -0.32
N ARG A 76 29.43 18.13 -0.99
CA ARG A 76 28.90 19.48 -1.21
C ARG A 76 28.62 20.21 0.10
N ALA A 77 28.00 19.57 1.08
CA ALA A 77 27.76 20.16 2.39
C ALA A 77 29.07 20.48 3.13
N ASN A 78 30.10 19.63 3.01
CA ASN A 78 31.42 19.92 3.59
C ASN A 78 32.13 21.08 2.87
N THR A 79 32.02 21.21 1.55
CA THR A 79 32.62 22.34 0.83
C THR A 79 31.90 23.64 1.16
N LEU A 80 30.56 23.62 1.21
CA LEU A 80 29.74 24.76 1.60
C LEU A 80 29.96 25.16 3.06
N GLY A 81 30.08 24.20 3.99
CA GLY A 81 30.37 24.48 5.40
C GLY A 81 31.80 24.96 5.68
N ARG A 82 32.72 24.82 4.72
CA ARG A 82 34.06 25.41 4.76
C ARG A 82 34.14 26.78 4.08
N GLN A 83 33.12 27.17 3.32
CA GLN A 83 32.98 28.52 2.80
C GLN A 83 32.17 29.34 3.80
N ASP A 84 32.71 30.47 4.25
CA ASP A 84 31.96 31.41 5.08
C ASP A 84 30.83 32.03 4.24
N VAL A 85 29.61 31.52 4.43
CA VAL A 85 28.41 32.00 3.74
C VAL A 85 27.95 33.29 4.42
N SER A 86 28.43 34.41 3.92
CA SER A 86 27.96 35.75 4.28
C SER A 86 26.97 36.26 3.22
N LEU A 87 26.09 37.19 3.61
CA LEU A 87 25.08 37.81 2.73
C LEU A 87 25.68 38.42 1.46
N GLY A 88 26.98 38.76 1.46
CA GLY A 88 27.69 39.27 0.29
C GLY A 88 28.24 38.21 -0.68
N ASN A 89 28.28 36.93 -0.29
CA ASN A 89 28.89 35.84 -1.06
C ASN A 89 27.90 34.71 -1.39
N TYR A 90 26.60 34.95 -1.15
CA TYR A 90 25.55 33.92 -1.28
C TYR A 90 25.38 33.41 -2.72
N ASP A 91 25.53 34.29 -3.70
CA ASP A 91 25.43 33.93 -5.13
C ASP A 91 26.60 33.05 -5.59
N GLU A 92 27.84 33.40 -5.22
CA GLU A 92 29.06 32.68 -5.66
C GLU A 92 29.16 31.26 -5.06
N VAL A 93 28.74 31.12 -3.80
CA VAL A 93 28.68 29.84 -3.08
C VAL A 93 27.63 28.90 -3.69
N THR A 94 26.51 29.45 -4.17
CA THR A 94 25.39 28.68 -4.72
C THR A 94 25.63 28.28 -6.18
N GLU A 95 26.29 29.14 -6.98
CA GLU A 95 26.66 28.83 -8.37
C GLU A 95 27.83 27.83 -8.49
N SER A 96 28.75 27.79 -7.53
CA SER A 96 29.86 26.82 -7.52
C SER A 96 29.40 25.36 -7.28
N GLY A 97 28.10 25.15 -6.99
CA GLY A 97 27.50 23.85 -6.69
C GLY A 97 26.87 23.10 -7.87
N ASN A 98 26.91 23.66 -9.09
CA ASN A 98 26.44 23.01 -10.33
C ASN A 98 27.60 22.54 -11.20
#